data_AF-A0A098LI08-F1
#
_entry.id   AF-A0A098LI08-F1
#
_cell.length_a   1.000
_cell.length_b   1.000
_cell.length_c   1.000
_cell.angle_alpha   90.00
_cell.angle_beta   90.00
_cell.angle_gamma   90.00
#
_symmetry.space_group_name_H-M   'P 1'
#
loop_
_entity.id
_entity.type
_entity.pdbx_description
1 polymer ?
#
loop_
_entity_poly.entity_id
_entity_poly.type
_entity_poly.pdbx_seq_one_letter_code
_entity_poly.pdbx_strand_id
1 'polypeptide(L)'
;MTRTFKEIRLEVKEYWLAETKRKRYINDSIIDSFECLWQNNYTEGDKHNSIFCSIGEWNNHITDILTDRKFDKVIFASSKHNTALFRYYTRLFLVVSEILTDFLDLMVYLNDIKNDKARKLLNIKDHYFTFQEFFDYINNICKHKIGDGRNLAIKYHCLNHHIDYFFLDSGKKKTKKLISIKNLSSIKVDGTEQIEVPRIIDVIKLVINCYNHIDLAFRDNYPSYKTKLSKFEK
;
A
#
# COMPACT_ATOMS: atom_id res chain seq x y z
N MET A 1 -6.43 -22.51 12.90
CA MET A 1 -7.05 -22.92 11.62
C MET A 1 -6.35 -22.14 10.51
N THR A 2 -5.85 -22.79 9.47
CA THR A 2 -5.09 -22.13 8.38
C THR A 2 -6.08 -21.44 7.44
N ARG A 3 -5.94 -20.15 7.21
CA ARG A 3 -6.84 -19.39 6.32
C ARG A 3 -6.52 -19.66 4.86
N THR A 4 -7.55 -19.69 4.02
CA THR A 4 -7.40 -19.75 2.57
C THR A 4 -7.12 -18.36 1.99
N PHE A 5 -6.41 -18.30 0.87
CA PHE A 5 -6.16 -17.01 0.21
C PHE A 5 -7.47 -16.31 -0.20
N LYS A 6 -8.50 -17.08 -0.60
CA LYS A 6 -9.84 -16.55 -0.88
C LYS A 6 -10.42 -15.77 0.31
N GLU A 7 -10.36 -16.33 1.51
CA GLU A 7 -10.89 -15.67 2.72
C GLU A 7 -10.15 -14.38 3.03
N ILE A 8 -8.82 -14.38 2.90
CA ILE A 8 -7.98 -13.19 3.11
C ILE A 8 -8.35 -12.12 2.08
N ARG A 9 -8.39 -12.48 0.79
CA ARG A 9 -8.72 -11.54 -0.29
C ARG A 9 -10.11 -10.93 -0.10
N LEU A 10 -11.11 -11.72 0.28
CA LEU A 10 -12.46 -11.22 0.51
C LEU A 10 -12.54 -10.29 1.71
N GLU A 11 -11.94 -10.63 2.85
CA GLU A 11 -11.88 -9.76 4.03
C GLU A 11 -11.23 -8.41 3.68
N VAL A 12 -10.07 -8.45 3.02
CA VAL A 12 -9.34 -7.23 2.64
C VAL A 12 -10.17 -6.40 1.66
N LYS A 13 -10.83 -7.02 0.68
CA LYS A 13 -11.69 -6.33 -0.28
C LYS A 13 -12.86 -5.65 0.43
N GLU A 14 -13.51 -6.35 1.35
CA GLU A 14 -14.64 -5.81 2.13
C GLU A 14 -14.19 -4.64 3.00
N TYR A 15 -13.06 -4.78 3.68
CA TYR A 15 -12.44 -3.69 4.45
C TYR A 15 -12.13 -2.48 3.56
N TRP A 16 -11.44 -2.69 2.43
CA TRP A 16 -11.09 -1.62 1.49
C TRP A 16 -12.32 -0.85 1.01
N LEU A 17 -13.35 -1.56 0.53
CA LEU A 17 -14.56 -0.94 0.00
C LEU A 17 -15.35 -0.20 1.09
N ALA A 18 -15.44 -0.78 2.30
CA ALA A 18 -16.14 -0.15 3.41
C ALA A 18 -15.44 1.14 3.87
N GLU A 19 -14.12 1.09 4.11
CA GLU A 19 -13.36 2.23 4.63
C GLU A 19 -13.25 3.37 3.62
N THR A 20 -13.14 3.05 2.32
CA THR A 20 -13.12 4.07 1.25
C THR A 20 -14.51 4.48 0.77
N LYS A 21 -15.57 3.85 1.30
CA LYS A 21 -16.97 4.00 0.85
C LYS A 21 -17.15 3.78 -0.66
N ARG A 22 -16.29 2.97 -1.26
CA ARG A 22 -16.38 2.56 -2.68
C ARG A 22 -17.41 1.47 -2.85
N LYS A 23 -18.16 1.51 -3.95
CA LYS A 23 -19.10 0.44 -4.33
C LYS A 23 -18.66 -0.17 -5.64
N ARG A 24 -18.37 -1.47 -5.66
CA ARG A 24 -17.89 -2.15 -6.87
C ARG A 24 -19.03 -2.61 -7.77
N TYR A 25 -19.02 -2.17 -9.02
CA TYR A 25 -19.79 -2.73 -10.14
C TYR A 25 -18.81 -3.33 -11.17
N ILE A 26 -18.86 -2.87 -12.42
CA ILE A 26 -17.80 -3.09 -13.42
C ILE A 26 -16.57 -2.27 -13.04
N ASN A 27 -16.79 -0.98 -12.76
CA ASN A 27 -15.83 -0.06 -12.15
C ASN A 27 -16.31 0.30 -10.73
N ASP A 28 -15.47 0.97 -9.96
CA ASP A 28 -15.87 1.49 -8.67
C ASP A 28 -16.78 2.71 -8.88
N SER A 29 -17.91 2.74 -8.18
CA SER A 29 -18.60 3.98 -7.90
C SER A 29 -17.89 4.63 -6.70
N ILE A 30 -17.38 5.83 -6.93
CA ILE A 30 -16.62 6.63 -5.95
C ILE A 30 -17.45 7.80 -5.39
N ILE A 31 -18.76 7.85 -5.64
CA ILE A 31 -19.62 8.99 -5.28
C ILE A 31 -19.54 9.32 -3.78
N ASP A 32 -19.47 8.30 -2.94
CA ASP A 32 -19.42 8.44 -1.48
C ASP A 32 -17.98 8.45 -0.92
N SER A 33 -16.96 8.35 -1.79
CA SER A 33 -15.56 8.18 -1.37
C SER A 33 -14.91 9.50 -0.94
N PHE A 34 -13.76 9.38 -0.27
CA PHE A 34 -12.97 10.54 0.17
C PHE A 34 -12.71 11.54 -0.96
N GLU A 35 -12.28 11.06 -2.12
CA GLU A 35 -11.88 11.90 -3.25
C GLU A 35 -13.05 12.69 -3.83
N CYS A 36 -14.24 12.07 -3.89
CA CYS A 36 -15.44 12.74 -4.38
C CYS A 36 -16.00 13.72 -3.33
N LEU A 37 -15.88 13.39 -2.05
CA LEU A 37 -16.19 14.34 -0.96
C LEU A 37 -15.23 15.55 -0.98
N TRP A 38 -13.94 15.32 -1.19
CA TRP A 38 -12.96 16.40 -1.35
C TRP A 38 -13.27 17.26 -2.58
N GLN A 39 -13.63 16.63 -3.70
CA GLN A 39 -14.03 17.30 -4.93
C GLN A 39 -15.26 18.20 -4.72
N ASN A 40 -16.34 17.64 -4.15
CA ASN A 40 -17.61 18.35 -3.94
C ASN A 40 -17.46 19.50 -2.94
N ASN A 41 -16.59 19.34 -1.95
CA ASN A 41 -16.26 20.42 -1.05
C ASN A 41 -15.38 21.47 -1.73
N TYR A 42 -14.53 21.09 -2.69
CA TYR A 42 -13.55 21.95 -3.34
C TYR A 42 -14.15 22.91 -4.38
N THR A 43 -14.89 22.38 -5.35
CA THR A 43 -15.48 23.15 -6.47
C THR A 43 -17.00 23.09 -6.46
N GLU A 44 -17.63 24.19 -6.85
CA GLU A 44 -19.05 24.20 -7.20
C GLU A 44 -19.22 23.86 -8.69
N GLY A 45 -20.31 23.17 -9.03
CA GLY A 45 -20.66 22.81 -10.41
C GLY A 45 -19.81 21.67 -10.98
N ASP A 46 -19.66 21.64 -12.31
CA ASP A 46 -19.04 20.54 -13.06
C ASP A 46 -17.50 20.64 -13.16
N LYS A 47 -16.87 21.47 -12.32
CA LYS A 47 -15.41 21.62 -12.33
C LYS A 47 -14.75 20.48 -11.56
N HIS A 48 -13.58 20.06 -12.01
CA HIS A 48 -12.86 18.95 -11.41
C HIS A 48 -11.43 19.32 -11.03
N ASN A 49 -10.98 18.90 -9.84
CA ASN A 49 -9.60 18.97 -9.45
C ASN A 49 -8.88 17.69 -9.90
N SER A 50 -7.90 17.83 -10.80
CA SER A 50 -7.26 16.66 -11.40
C SER A 50 -6.51 15.78 -10.40
N ILE A 51 -6.12 16.29 -9.22
CA ILE A 51 -5.47 15.48 -8.18
C ILE A 51 -6.49 14.49 -7.59
N PHE A 52 -7.66 14.98 -7.18
CA PHE A 52 -8.68 14.13 -6.56
C PHE A 52 -9.22 13.09 -7.53
N CYS A 53 -9.50 13.50 -8.77
CA CYS A 53 -9.93 12.56 -9.80
C CYS A 53 -8.85 11.50 -10.09
N SER A 54 -7.57 11.90 -10.19
CA SER A 54 -6.47 10.94 -10.44
C SER A 54 -6.33 9.92 -9.31
N ILE A 55 -6.34 10.36 -8.05
CA ILE A 55 -6.31 9.46 -6.89
C ILE A 55 -7.52 8.53 -6.90
N GLY A 56 -8.71 9.09 -7.17
CA GLY A 56 -9.97 8.36 -7.24
C GLY A 56 -9.94 7.22 -8.28
N GLU A 57 -9.49 7.53 -9.49
CA GLU A 57 -9.37 6.60 -10.60
C GLU A 57 -8.27 5.56 -10.39
N TRP A 58 -7.08 5.99 -9.97
CA TRP A 58 -5.92 5.10 -9.82
C TRP A 58 -6.16 3.99 -8.78
N ASN A 59 -6.91 4.32 -7.73
CA ASN A 59 -7.32 3.37 -6.72
C ASN A 59 -8.20 2.22 -7.21
N ASN A 60 -8.83 2.35 -8.38
CA ASN A 60 -9.58 1.23 -8.98
C ASN A 60 -8.67 0.02 -9.19
N HIS A 61 -7.35 0.22 -9.37
CA HIS A 61 -6.37 -0.86 -9.45
C HIS A 61 -6.29 -1.70 -8.17
N ILE A 62 -6.47 -1.12 -6.98
CA ILE A 62 -6.55 -1.91 -5.74
C ILE A 62 -7.80 -2.79 -5.80
N THR A 63 -8.96 -2.22 -6.12
CA THR A 63 -10.22 -2.97 -6.18
C THR A 63 -10.19 -4.08 -7.24
N ASP A 64 -9.59 -3.81 -8.41
CA ASP A 64 -9.41 -4.80 -9.48
C ASP A 64 -8.58 -6.00 -8.99
N ILE A 65 -7.44 -5.73 -8.35
CA ILE A 65 -6.56 -6.77 -7.82
C ILE A 65 -7.28 -7.59 -6.73
N LEU A 66 -7.99 -6.92 -5.81
CA LEU A 66 -8.73 -7.58 -4.73
C LEU A 66 -9.97 -8.34 -5.24
N THR A 67 -10.43 -8.06 -6.47
CA THR A 67 -11.53 -8.77 -7.12
C THR A 67 -11.06 -9.97 -7.95
N ASP A 68 -9.77 -10.05 -8.31
CA ASP A 68 -9.21 -11.16 -9.07
C ASP A 68 -9.28 -12.49 -8.29
N ARG A 69 -10.14 -13.40 -8.78
CA ARG A 69 -10.40 -14.71 -8.17
C ARG A 69 -9.44 -15.80 -8.64
N LYS A 70 -8.52 -15.51 -9.56
CA LYS A 70 -7.60 -16.50 -10.15
C LYS A 70 -6.78 -17.25 -9.10
N PHE A 71 -6.50 -16.61 -7.96
CA PHE A 71 -5.68 -17.18 -6.89
C PHE A 71 -6.50 -17.77 -5.72
N ASP A 72 -7.84 -17.79 -5.79
CA ASP A 72 -8.69 -18.25 -4.67
C ASP A 72 -8.42 -19.69 -4.24
N LYS A 73 -7.99 -20.55 -5.16
CA LYS A 73 -7.68 -21.97 -4.92
C LYS A 73 -6.23 -22.23 -4.50
N VAL A 74 -5.44 -21.17 -4.35
CA VAL A 74 -4.00 -21.26 -4.07
C VAL A 74 -3.79 -21.50 -2.58
N ILE A 75 -2.89 -22.44 -2.26
CA ILE A 75 -2.62 -22.91 -0.88
C ILE A 75 -1.20 -22.54 -0.45
N PHE A 76 -1.07 -21.94 0.74
CA PHE A 76 0.21 -21.50 1.31
C PHE A 76 1.21 -22.64 1.64
N ALA A 77 0.78 -23.91 1.55
CA ALA A 77 1.63 -25.07 1.80
C ALA A 77 2.41 -25.54 0.56
N SER A 78 2.03 -25.08 -0.63
CA SER A 78 2.71 -25.47 -1.87
C SER A 78 3.72 -24.39 -2.27
N SER A 79 4.97 -24.79 -2.49
CA SER A 79 6.04 -23.88 -2.94
C SER A 79 5.71 -23.24 -4.29
N LYS A 80 5.16 -24.00 -5.24
CA LYS A 80 4.69 -23.50 -6.55
C LYS A 80 3.61 -22.43 -6.39
N HIS A 81 2.71 -22.63 -5.44
CA HIS A 81 1.64 -21.69 -5.10
C HIS A 81 2.17 -20.43 -4.42
N ASN A 82 3.19 -20.57 -3.58
CA ASN A 82 3.83 -19.45 -2.91
C ASN A 82 4.45 -18.46 -3.92
N THR A 83 5.11 -18.93 -4.98
CA THR A 83 5.62 -18.03 -6.03
C THR A 83 4.51 -17.27 -6.75
N ALA A 84 3.38 -17.94 -7.03
CA ALA A 84 2.22 -17.30 -7.66
C ALA A 84 1.59 -16.25 -6.74
N LEU A 85 1.44 -16.56 -5.44
CA LEU A 85 0.96 -15.62 -4.43
C LEU A 85 1.92 -14.44 -4.26
N PHE A 86 3.22 -14.67 -4.23
CA PHE A 86 4.18 -13.58 -4.06
C PHE A 86 4.09 -12.57 -5.21
N ARG A 87 3.86 -13.04 -6.44
CA ARG A 87 3.58 -12.17 -7.61
C ARG A 87 2.28 -11.38 -7.44
N TYR A 88 1.23 -12.00 -6.89
CA TYR A 88 -0.02 -11.29 -6.57
C TYR A 88 0.23 -10.17 -5.55
N TYR A 89 0.89 -10.47 -4.43
CA TYR A 89 1.18 -9.50 -3.37
C TYR A 89 2.04 -8.37 -3.91
N THR A 90 3.08 -8.70 -4.69
CA THR A 90 3.96 -7.70 -5.31
C THR A 90 3.18 -6.74 -6.20
N ARG A 91 2.24 -7.21 -7.02
CA ARG A 91 1.40 -6.31 -7.86
C ARG A 91 0.61 -5.34 -6.99
N LEU A 92 -0.04 -5.84 -5.94
CA LEU A 92 -0.78 -4.99 -5.02
C LEU A 92 0.14 -3.98 -4.33
N PHE A 93 1.29 -4.42 -3.84
CA PHE A 93 2.25 -3.56 -3.14
C PHE A 93 2.80 -2.46 -4.05
N LEU A 94 3.06 -2.76 -5.31
CA LEU A 94 3.49 -1.77 -6.29
C LEU A 94 2.41 -0.71 -6.53
N VAL A 95 1.16 -1.11 -6.76
CA VAL A 95 0.03 -0.18 -6.89
C VAL A 95 -0.10 0.69 -5.64
N VAL A 96 -0.07 0.06 -4.46
CA VAL A 96 -0.14 0.78 -3.17
C VAL A 96 1.02 1.76 -3.02
N SER A 97 2.25 1.43 -3.45
CA SER A 97 3.38 2.36 -3.34
C SER A 97 3.22 3.63 -4.17
N GLU A 98 2.57 3.55 -5.32
CA GLU A 98 2.29 4.74 -6.13
C GLU A 98 1.26 5.63 -5.40
N ILE A 99 0.17 5.04 -4.88
CA ILE A 99 -0.86 5.77 -4.10
C ILE A 99 -0.26 6.44 -2.85
N LEU A 100 0.59 5.71 -2.12
CA LEU A 100 1.28 6.27 -0.95
C LEU A 100 2.23 7.41 -1.35
N THR A 101 2.85 7.35 -2.52
CA THR A 101 3.69 8.44 -3.04
C THR A 101 2.84 9.68 -3.34
N ASP A 102 1.68 9.51 -3.98
CA ASP A 102 0.74 10.61 -4.23
C ASP A 102 0.30 11.28 -2.92
N PHE A 103 0.03 10.49 -1.88
CA PHE A 103 -0.30 11.01 -0.55
C PHE A 103 0.86 11.74 0.13
N LEU A 104 2.08 11.23 -0.01
CA LEU A 104 3.26 11.89 0.51
C LEU A 104 3.45 13.26 -0.16
N ASP A 105 3.39 13.29 -1.49
CA ASP A 105 3.60 14.49 -2.28
C ASP A 105 2.48 15.51 -2.04
N LEU A 106 1.23 15.06 -1.91
CA LEU A 106 0.11 15.91 -1.54
C LEU A 106 0.32 16.53 -0.15
N MET A 107 0.73 15.73 0.85
CA MET A 107 0.99 16.25 2.20
C MET A 107 2.14 17.26 2.23
N VAL A 108 3.22 16.98 1.52
CA VAL A 108 4.35 17.90 1.32
C VAL A 108 3.87 19.21 0.71
N TYR A 109 3.10 19.13 -0.36
CA TYR A 109 2.60 20.29 -1.10
C TYR A 109 1.64 21.15 -0.26
N LEU A 110 0.65 20.52 0.38
CA LEU A 110 -0.36 21.20 1.17
C LEU A 110 0.24 21.88 2.41
N ASN A 111 1.21 21.24 3.07
CA ASN A 111 1.77 21.74 4.32
C ASN A 111 3.10 22.50 4.17
N ASP A 112 3.68 22.52 2.97
CA ASP A 112 5.03 23.07 2.71
C ASP A 112 6.09 22.48 3.66
N ILE A 113 6.08 21.15 3.77
CA ILE A 113 6.96 20.39 4.66
C ILE A 113 7.86 19.45 3.87
N LYS A 114 9.01 19.08 4.45
CA LYS A 114 9.90 18.07 3.86
C LYS A 114 9.30 16.66 3.94
N ASN A 115 9.73 15.79 3.03
CA ASN A 115 9.35 14.37 2.97
C ASN A 115 9.42 13.66 4.33
N ASP A 116 10.50 13.83 5.10
CA ASP A 116 10.66 13.14 6.38
C ASP A 116 9.58 13.52 7.40
N LYS A 117 9.13 14.77 7.38
CA LYS A 117 8.05 15.24 8.26
C LYS A 117 6.70 14.71 7.78
N ALA A 118 6.45 14.73 6.46
CA ALA A 118 5.22 14.18 5.88
C ALA A 118 5.09 12.67 6.12
N ARG A 119 6.18 11.89 5.97
CA ARG A 119 6.20 10.44 6.31
C ARG A 119 5.87 10.17 7.77
N LYS A 120 6.37 11.01 8.69
CA LYS A 120 6.03 10.90 10.12
C LYS A 120 4.56 11.20 10.40
N LEU A 121 3.96 12.15 9.69
CA LEU A 121 2.53 12.47 9.81
C LEU A 121 1.64 11.37 9.24
N LEU A 122 2.05 10.73 8.16
CA LEU A 122 1.31 9.65 7.49
C LEU A 122 1.46 8.28 8.17
N ASN A 123 2.36 8.16 9.15
CA ASN A 123 2.55 6.93 9.91
C ASN A 123 1.39 6.68 10.89
N ILE A 124 0.98 5.42 10.99
CA ILE A 124 0.04 4.96 12.02
C ILE A 124 0.83 4.60 13.28
N LYS A 125 0.39 5.12 14.43
CA LYS A 125 0.90 4.66 15.73
C LYS A 125 0.52 3.19 15.96
N ASP A 126 1.48 2.38 16.40
CA ASP A 126 1.27 0.96 16.72
C ASP A 126 0.93 0.05 15.51
N HIS A 127 1.17 0.51 14.27
CA HIS A 127 0.99 -0.31 13.08
C HIS A 127 2.11 -1.33 12.88
N TYR A 128 1.84 -2.35 12.04
CA TYR A 128 2.77 -3.45 11.83
C TYR A 128 4.11 -2.99 11.25
N PHE A 129 4.13 -1.93 10.44
CA PHE A 129 5.34 -1.29 9.94
C PHE A 129 5.09 0.20 9.74
N THR A 130 6.16 0.96 9.61
CA THR A 130 6.13 2.36 9.20
C THR A 130 6.02 2.48 7.68
N PHE A 131 5.58 3.64 7.23
CA PHE A 131 5.57 4.06 5.84
C PHE A 131 6.96 3.85 5.19
N GLN A 132 8.03 4.24 5.88
CA GLN A 132 9.40 4.08 5.38
C GLN A 132 9.78 2.61 5.20
N GLU A 133 9.53 1.77 6.21
CA GLU A 133 9.85 0.34 6.15
C GLU A 133 9.11 -0.35 5.00
N PHE A 134 7.89 0.06 4.67
CA PHE A 134 7.15 -0.47 3.52
C PHE A 134 7.79 -0.10 2.18
N PHE A 135 8.20 1.16 2.00
CA PHE A 135 8.94 1.56 0.80
C PHE A 135 10.28 0.85 0.68
N ASP A 136 10.99 0.66 1.79
CA ASP A 136 12.23 -0.09 1.83
C ASP A 136 12.00 -1.54 1.45
N TYR A 137 10.93 -2.18 1.95
CA TYR A 137 10.54 -3.52 1.55
C TYR A 137 10.27 -3.62 0.05
N ILE A 138 9.47 -2.70 -0.51
CA ILE A 138 9.19 -2.72 -1.95
C ILE A 138 10.47 -2.54 -2.76
N ASN A 139 11.30 -1.57 -2.41
CA ASN A 139 12.53 -1.31 -3.16
C ASN A 139 13.48 -2.51 -3.09
N ASN A 140 13.68 -3.11 -1.91
CA ASN A 140 14.67 -4.16 -1.71
C ASN A 140 14.18 -5.56 -2.09
N ILE A 141 12.90 -5.88 -1.85
CA ILE A 141 12.33 -7.23 -1.99
C ILE A 141 11.45 -7.36 -3.25
N CYS A 142 10.67 -6.34 -3.62
CA CYS A 142 9.78 -6.41 -4.79
C CYS A 142 10.44 -5.93 -6.09
N LYS A 143 11.12 -4.78 -6.04
CA LYS A 143 11.77 -4.13 -7.19
C LYS A 143 13.25 -4.53 -7.35
N HIS A 144 13.82 -5.12 -6.31
CA HIS A 144 15.25 -5.47 -6.22
C HIS A 144 16.17 -4.28 -6.53
N LYS A 145 15.86 -3.05 -6.13
CA LYS A 145 16.78 -1.93 -6.39
C LYS A 145 18.14 -2.19 -5.72
N ILE A 146 19.24 -2.07 -6.49
CA ILE A 146 20.62 -2.25 -6.01
C ILE A 146 21.04 -1.01 -5.20
N GLY A 147 20.53 -0.88 -3.97
CA GLY A 147 20.91 0.19 -3.04
C GLY A 147 20.63 1.62 -3.52
N ASP A 148 20.57 2.56 -2.58
CA ASP A 148 20.51 4.01 -2.81
C ASP A 148 21.91 4.65 -2.89
N GLY A 149 22.94 3.85 -3.21
CA GLY A 149 24.33 4.28 -3.25
C GLY A 149 25.03 4.38 -1.88
N ARG A 150 24.35 4.11 -0.74
CA ARG A 150 24.96 4.25 0.59
C ARG A 150 25.33 2.95 1.29
N ASN A 151 24.82 1.80 0.83
CA ASN A 151 25.19 0.51 1.40
C ASN A 151 25.17 -0.60 0.32
N LEU A 152 26.33 -0.89 -0.25
CA LEU A 152 26.54 -1.96 -1.24
C LEU A 152 26.31 -3.39 -0.69
N ALA A 153 26.09 -3.53 0.62
CA ALA A 153 26.01 -4.82 1.31
C ALA A 153 24.62 -5.48 1.28
N ILE A 154 23.56 -4.75 0.91
CA ILE A 154 22.19 -5.29 0.90
C ILE A 154 21.86 -5.74 -0.52
N LYS A 155 22.37 -6.92 -0.93
CA LYS A 155 22.12 -7.51 -2.25
C LYS A 155 21.07 -8.62 -2.19
N TYR A 156 19.83 -8.30 -1.82
CA TYR A 156 18.70 -9.24 -1.98
C TYR A 156 18.48 -9.67 -3.45
N HIS A 157 18.98 -8.85 -4.39
CA HIS A 157 18.95 -9.11 -5.82
C HIS A 157 19.54 -10.47 -6.23
N CYS A 158 20.44 -11.03 -5.41
CA CYS A 158 21.15 -12.28 -5.71
C CYS A 158 20.44 -13.55 -5.19
N LEU A 159 19.29 -13.43 -4.50
CA LEU A 159 18.79 -14.54 -3.66
C LEU A 159 17.32 -14.95 -3.90
N ASN A 160 16.55 -14.24 -4.74
CA ASN A 160 15.11 -14.49 -4.90
C ASN A 160 14.73 -15.83 -5.54
N HIS A 161 15.66 -16.48 -6.24
CA HIS A 161 15.40 -17.80 -6.84
C HIS A 161 15.56 -18.95 -5.83
N HIS A 162 16.11 -18.66 -4.65
CA HIS A 162 16.51 -19.67 -3.66
C HIS A 162 15.92 -19.42 -2.26
N ILE A 163 15.33 -18.25 -1.99
CA ILE A 163 14.71 -17.96 -0.69
C ILE A 163 13.20 -18.24 -0.73
N ASP A 164 12.73 -19.07 0.20
CA ASP A 164 11.30 -19.36 0.37
C ASP A 164 10.51 -18.15 0.90
N TYR A 165 9.21 -18.12 0.62
CA TYR A 165 8.29 -17.11 1.16
C TYR A 165 7.53 -17.62 2.38
N PHE A 166 7.43 -16.77 3.40
CA PHE A 166 6.58 -16.96 4.57
C PHE A 166 5.49 -15.88 4.60
N PHE A 167 4.25 -16.25 4.26
CA PHE A 167 3.13 -15.33 4.25
C PHE A 167 2.53 -15.19 5.65
N LEU A 168 2.54 -13.97 6.20
CA LEU A 168 1.91 -13.71 7.50
C LEU A 168 0.41 -14.02 7.50
N ASP A 169 -0.26 -13.79 6.36
CA ASP A 169 -1.69 -14.08 6.19
C ASP A 169 -2.03 -15.58 6.32
N SER A 170 -1.05 -16.47 6.15
CA SER A 170 -1.27 -17.92 6.24
C SER A 170 -1.63 -18.39 7.66
N GLY A 171 -1.31 -17.60 8.70
CA GLY A 171 -1.49 -17.99 10.10
C GLY A 171 -0.60 -19.17 10.54
N LYS A 172 0.39 -19.55 9.73
CA LYS A 172 1.32 -20.64 10.04
C LYS A 172 2.32 -20.23 11.11
N LYS A 173 2.81 -21.21 11.86
CA LYS A 173 3.96 -21.01 12.76
C LYS A 173 5.23 -20.81 11.94
N LYS A 174 6.02 -19.80 12.32
CA LYS A 174 7.36 -19.56 11.78
C LYS A 174 8.28 -20.74 12.10
N THR A 175 9.00 -21.22 11.11
CA THR A 175 9.93 -22.36 11.24
C THR A 175 11.39 -21.99 10.93
N LYS A 176 11.62 -20.87 10.25
CA LYS A 176 12.95 -20.37 9.85
C LYS A 176 13.12 -18.91 10.27
N LYS A 177 14.35 -18.42 10.26
CA LYS A 177 14.67 -16.99 10.42
C LYS A 177 14.01 -16.19 9.29
N LEU A 178 13.48 -15.00 9.59
CA LEU A 178 12.73 -14.19 8.63
C LEU A 178 13.48 -12.91 8.28
N ILE A 179 13.56 -12.64 6.98
CA ILE A 179 13.80 -11.32 6.41
C ILE A 179 12.42 -10.64 6.36
N SER A 180 12.18 -9.76 7.32
CA SER A 180 10.92 -9.04 7.53
C SER A 180 11.07 -7.56 7.19
N ILE A 181 9.93 -6.92 6.97
CA ILE A 181 9.83 -5.47 6.75
C ILE A 181 10.54 -4.63 7.82
N LYS A 182 10.63 -5.12 9.07
CA LYS A 182 11.24 -4.42 10.21
C LYS A 182 12.75 -4.56 10.33
N ASN A 183 13.35 -5.55 9.66
CA ASN A 183 14.76 -5.91 9.88
C ASN A 183 15.59 -5.98 8.59
N LEU A 184 15.08 -5.39 7.50
CA LEU A 184 15.71 -5.38 6.17
C LEU A 184 17.14 -4.84 6.16
N SER A 185 17.43 -3.84 7.01
CA SER A 185 18.73 -3.18 7.08
C SER A 185 19.74 -3.87 8.02
N SER A 186 19.25 -4.72 8.93
CA SER A 186 20.06 -5.32 10.00
C SER A 186 20.38 -6.80 9.78
N ILE A 187 19.67 -7.46 8.86
CA ILE A 187 19.81 -8.90 8.68
C ILE A 187 20.96 -9.24 7.73
N LYS A 188 21.95 -9.98 8.23
CA LYS A 188 22.92 -10.68 7.39
C LYS A 188 22.24 -11.93 6.84
N VAL A 189 22.22 -12.05 5.51
CA VAL A 189 21.60 -13.16 4.79
C VAL A 189 22.63 -14.25 4.55
N ASP A 190 22.33 -15.48 4.94
CA ASP A 190 23.18 -16.66 4.76
C ASP A 190 22.51 -17.78 3.94
N GLY A 191 21.27 -17.57 3.50
CA GLY A 191 20.52 -18.50 2.65
C GLY A 191 19.64 -19.47 3.44
N THR A 192 19.63 -19.40 4.77
CA THR A 192 18.75 -20.20 5.63
C THR A 192 17.42 -19.49 5.93
N GLU A 193 17.31 -18.21 5.57
CA GLU A 193 16.15 -17.37 5.84
C GLU A 193 14.95 -17.63 4.93
N GLN A 194 13.80 -17.07 5.31
CA GLN A 194 12.64 -16.88 4.43
C GLN A 194 12.30 -15.40 4.34
N ILE A 195 11.76 -14.98 3.20
CA ILE A 195 11.18 -13.64 3.05
C ILE A 195 9.81 -13.67 3.71
N GLU A 196 9.63 -12.87 4.75
CA GLU A 196 8.32 -12.62 5.32
C GLU A 196 7.55 -11.68 4.39
N VAL A 197 6.39 -12.15 3.93
CA VAL A 197 5.47 -11.36 3.13
C VAL A 197 4.43 -10.74 4.07
N PRO A 198 4.37 -9.40 4.18
CA PRO A 198 3.42 -8.70 5.05
C PRO A 198 1.97 -9.06 4.73
N ARG A 199 1.10 -8.95 5.75
CA ARG A 199 -0.34 -9.17 5.54
C ARG A 199 -0.90 -8.11 4.62
N ILE A 200 -1.76 -8.50 3.69
CA ILE A 200 -2.41 -7.53 2.79
C ILE A 200 -3.23 -6.52 3.60
N ILE A 201 -3.92 -6.97 4.65
CA ILE A 201 -4.74 -6.08 5.48
C ILE A 201 -3.92 -4.97 6.15
N ASP A 202 -2.67 -5.24 6.54
CA ASP A 202 -1.80 -4.22 7.14
C ASP A 202 -1.45 -3.15 6.09
N VAL A 203 -1.11 -3.58 4.87
CA VAL A 203 -0.80 -2.68 3.76
C VAL A 203 -2.00 -1.79 3.40
N ILE A 204 -3.21 -2.36 3.34
CA ILE A 204 -4.43 -1.56 3.09
C ILE A 204 -4.71 -0.59 4.24
N LYS A 205 -4.52 -1.01 5.49
CA LYS A 205 -4.67 -0.12 6.66
C LYS A 205 -3.74 1.09 6.58
N LEU A 206 -2.51 0.93 6.09
CA LEU A 206 -1.60 2.05 5.84
C LEU A 206 -2.21 3.06 4.85
N VAL A 207 -2.79 2.60 3.75
CA VAL A 207 -3.46 3.46 2.76
C VAL A 207 -4.65 4.21 3.37
N ILE A 208 -5.52 3.49 4.10
CA ILE A 208 -6.68 4.09 4.78
C ILE A 208 -6.25 5.15 5.80
N ASN A 209 -5.14 4.95 6.49
CA ASN A 209 -4.63 5.98 7.39
C ASN A 209 -4.19 7.24 6.65
N CYS A 210 -3.52 7.09 5.51
CA CYS A 210 -3.15 8.24 4.70
C CYS A 210 -4.39 9.00 4.21
N TYR A 211 -5.45 8.29 3.82
CA TYR A 211 -6.77 8.89 3.56
C TYR A 211 -7.26 9.73 4.73
N ASN A 212 -7.31 9.15 5.92
CA ASN A 212 -7.81 9.82 7.11
C ASN A 212 -6.99 11.06 7.48
N HIS A 213 -5.65 11.01 7.37
CA HIS A 213 -4.82 12.18 7.62
C HIS A 213 -5.04 13.30 6.60
N ILE A 214 -5.18 12.96 5.32
CA ILE A 214 -5.44 13.95 4.28
C ILE A 214 -6.84 14.54 4.47
N ASP A 215 -7.83 13.72 4.77
CA ASP A 215 -9.20 14.17 5.04
C ASP A 215 -9.26 15.12 6.24
N LEU A 216 -8.57 14.79 7.34
CA LEU A 216 -8.44 15.68 8.50
C LEU A 216 -7.73 16.99 8.13
N ALA A 217 -6.61 16.90 7.40
CA ALA A 217 -5.87 18.09 6.97
C ALA A 217 -6.75 19.01 6.11
N PHE A 218 -7.57 18.43 5.21
CA PHE A 218 -8.54 19.18 4.43
C PHE A 218 -9.59 19.84 5.31
N ARG A 219 -10.20 19.13 6.25
CA ARG A 219 -11.23 19.70 7.15
C ARG A 219 -10.68 20.86 7.98
N ASP A 220 -9.45 20.74 8.48
CA ASP A 220 -8.85 21.73 9.39
C ASP A 220 -8.34 22.98 8.66
N ASN A 221 -7.87 22.85 7.41
CA ASN A 221 -7.16 23.93 6.69
C ASN A 221 -7.73 24.24 5.30
N TYR A 222 -8.98 23.87 5.05
CA TYR A 222 -9.62 23.94 3.73
C TYR A 222 -9.39 25.28 2.99
N PRO A 223 -9.58 26.48 3.60
CA PRO A 223 -9.39 27.74 2.88
C PRO A 223 -7.96 27.96 2.35
N SER A 224 -6.95 27.54 3.12
CA SER A 224 -5.53 27.66 2.72
C SER A 224 -5.19 26.68 1.59
N TYR A 225 -5.71 25.47 1.67
CA TYR A 225 -5.47 24.44 0.66
C TYR A 225 -6.19 24.72 -0.65
N LYS A 226 -7.36 25.38 -0.58
CA LYS A 226 -8.13 25.73 -1.78
C LYS A 226 -7.31 26.54 -2.78
N THR A 227 -6.59 27.55 -2.28
CA THR A 227 -5.71 28.41 -3.09
C THR A 227 -4.55 27.64 -3.70
N LYS A 228 -3.93 26.72 -2.96
CA LYS A 228 -2.84 25.88 -3.50
C LYS A 228 -3.34 24.96 -4.62
N LEU A 229 -4.56 24.46 -4.48
CA LEU A 229 -5.12 23.48 -5.40
C LEU A 229 -5.74 24.05 -6.68
N SER A 230 -5.96 25.37 -6.76
CA SER A 230 -6.62 26.04 -7.91
C SER A 230 -5.90 25.84 -9.23
N LYS A 231 -4.58 25.65 -9.20
CA LYS A 231 -3.81 25.35 -10.42
C LYS A 231 -4.08 23.98 -11.03
N PHE A 232 -4.82 23.11 -10.33
CA PHE A 232 -5.21 21.77 -10.79
C PHE A 232 -6.70 21.68 -11.13
N GLU A 233 -7.43 22.79 -11.05
CA GLU A 233 -8.83 22.88 -11.47
C GLU A 233 -8.89 22.87 -13.01
N LYS A 234 -9.74 22.01 -13.56
CA LYS A 234 -10.05 21.92 -14.99
C LYS A 234 -11.54 22.09 -15.21
#